data_AF-A0A327R1Y4-F1
#
_entry.id   AF-A0A327R1Y4-F1
#
_cell.length_a   1.000
_cell.length_b   1.000
_cell.length_c   1.000
_cell.angle_alpha   90.00
_cell.angle_beta   90.00
_cell.angle_gamma   90.00
#
_symmetry.space_group_name_H-M   'P 1'
#
loop_
_entity.id
_entity.type
_entity.pdbx_description
1 polymer ?
#
loop_
_entity_poly.entity_id
_entity_poly.type
_entity_poly.pdbx_seq_one_letter_code
_entity_poly.pdbx_strand_id
1 'polypeptide(L)'
;MNYPINDNTDILIRLNRNDSVTLLFHIADNIYEIRSLVSIDDTMPLLMGTMHSLLEGKDDFVWSFCNYDEWNHIYIKRKPHQPELLIIESKESGSREPFSTIFQFEVEQKQFLLTLYYQLKKIAHLMTNEVYAEDRKAAFSIDTFQALQAALHASYPQDVVLGLF
;
A
#
# COMPACT_ATOMS: atom_id res chain seq x y z
N MET A 1 -19.52 13.82 -6.30
CA MET A 1 -18.56 14.81 -5.79
C MET A 1 -17.27 14.63 -6.57
N ASN A 2 -16.65 15.71 -7.05
CA ASN A 2 -15.31 15.65 -7.64
C ASN A 2 -14.32 15.90 -6.50
N TYR A 3 -13.44 14.95 -6.21
CA TYR A 3 -12.34 15.19 -5.29
C TYR A 3 -11.18 15.83 -6.07
N PRO A 4 -10.47 16.81 -5.51
CA PRO A 4 -9.28 17.33 -6.17
C PRO A 4 -8.25 16.20 -6.30
N ILE A 5 -7.71 16.00 -7.49
CA ILE A 5 -6.55 15.13 -7.72
C ILE A 5 -5.41 15.70 -6.86
N ASN A 6 -4.87 14.88 -5.95
CA ASN A 6 -3.86 15.34 -5.01
C ASN A 6 -2.48 14.79 -5.36
N ASP A 7 -1.71 15.59 -6.09
CA ASP A 7 -0.32 15.26 -6.44
C ASP A 7 0.59 15.23 -5.19
N ASN A 8 0.21 15.91 -4.10
CA ASN A 8 0.90 15.88 -2.82
C ASN A 8 0.38 14.73 -1.93
N THR A 9 0.47 13.52 -2.47
CA THR A 9 0.17 12.28 -1.77
C THR A 9 1.40 11.38 -1.73
N ASP A 10 1.77 10.93 -0.54
CA ASP A 10 2.83 9.94 -0.32
C ASP A 10 2.36 8.88 0.68
N ILE A 11 2.91 7.67 0.58
CA ILE A 11 2.60 6.54 1.46
C ILE A 11 3.92 5.99 1.96
N LEU A 12 4.13 6.02 3.28
CA LEU A 12 5.27 5.42 3.93
C LEU A 12 4.86 4.11 4.61
N ILE A 13 5.67 3.06 4.42
CA ILE A 13 5.51 1.79 5.11
C ILE A 13 6.61 1.68 6.18
N ARG A 14 6.22 1.62 7.45
CA ARG A 14 7.12 1.42 8.58
C ARG A 14 6.99 -0.01 9.12
N LEU A 15 8.10 -0.72 9.17
CA LEU A 15 8.22 -2.02 9.84
C LEU A 15 8.56 -1.79 11.31
N ASN A 16 7.69 -2.22 12.23
CA ASN A 16 7.88 -2.04 13.66
C ASN A 16 8.72 -3.19 14.25
N ARG A 17 9.16 -3.04 15.51
CA ARG A 17 9.99 -4.06 16.20
C ARG A 17 9.25 -5.35 16.52
N ASN A 18 7.93 -5.29 16.68
CA ASN A 18 7.05 -6.42 16.99
C ASN A 18 6.44 -7.05 15.73
N ASP A 19 7.13 -6.96 14.60
CA ASP A 19 6.72 -7.45 13.27
C ASP A 19 5.38 -6.91 12.73
N SER A 20 4.84 -5.89 13.40
CA SER A 20 3.68 -5.15 12.92
C SER A 20 4.07 -4.11 11.87
N VAL A 21 3.11 -3.71 11.04
CA VAL A 21 3.32 -2.69 10.00
C VAL A 21 2.48 -1.45 10.30
N THR A 22 3.07 -0.28 10.09
CA THR A 22 2.32 0.99 10.09
C THR A 22 2.34 1.57 8.69
N LEU A 23 1.15 1.94 8.19
CA LEU A 23 0.99 2.74 6.98
C LEU A 23 0.79 4.20 7.39
N LEU A 24 1.57 5.08 6.79
CA LEU A 24 1.47 6.53 7.00
C LEU A 24 1.09 7.15 5.66
N PHE A 25 -0.09 7.75 5.60
CA PHE A 25 -0.59 8.46 4.43
C PHE A 25 -0.35 9.95 4.64
N HIS A 26 0.53 10.53 3.84
CA HIS A 26 0.70 11.97 3.75
C HIS A 26 -0.22 12.48 2.65
N ILE A 27 -1.23 13.27 3.00
CA ILE A 27 -2.25 13.77 2.08
C ILE A 27 -2.33 15.28 2.26
N ALA A 28 -1.85 16.03 1.27
CA ALA A 28 -1.65 17.48 1.38
C ALA A 28 -0.76 17.82 2.60
N ASP A 29 -1.27 18.56 3.59
CA ASP A 29 -0.50 18.96 4.79
C ASP A 29 -0.78 18.07 6.01
N ASN A 30 -1.52 16.96 5.82
CA ASN A 30 -1.92 16.07 6.90
C ASN A 30 -1.23 14.71 6.81
N ILE A 31 -0.93 14.12 7.98
CA ILE A 31 -0.42 12.76 8.10
C ILE A 31 -1.48 11.92 8.82
N TYR A 32 -1.90 10.84 8.18
CA TYR A 32 -2.80 9.84 8.76
C TYR A 32 -2.01 8.57 9.04
N GLU A 33 -1.99 8.14 10.30
CA GLU A 33 -1.31 6.92 10.74
C GLU A 33 -2.31 5.78 10.89
N ILE A 34 -2.18 4.73 10.07
CA ILE A 34 -2.93 3.49 10.23
C ILE A 34 -1.96 2.44 10.77
N ARG A 35 -2.11 2.15 12.07
CA ARG A 35 -1.37 1.08 12.73
C ARG A 35 -2.10 -0.23 12.51
N SER A 36 -1.39 -1.20 11.96
CA SER A 36 -1.87 -2.56 11.87
C SER A 36 -1.19 -3.38 12.95
N LEU A 37 -1.95 -4.10 13.78
CA LEU A 37 -1.39 -5.19 14.60
C LEU A 37 -1.11 -6.44 13.75
N VAL A 38 -1.52 -6.43 12.48
CA VAL A 38 -1.29 -7.52 11.55
C VAL A 38 0.21 -7.59 11.23
N SER A 39 0.69 -8.82 11.12
CA SER A 39 2.07 -9.12 10.80
C SER A 39 2.49 -8.55 9.44
N ILE A 40 3.81 -8.40 9.27
CA ILE A 40 4.43 -8.12 7.99
C ILE A 40 4.09 -9.22 6.96
N ASP A 41 3.95 -10.48 7.39
CA ASP A 41 3.66 -11.66 6.55
C ASP A 41 2.28 -11.57 5.88
N ASP A 42 1.30 -10.91 6.50
CA ASP A 42 0.00 -10.71 5.88
C ASP A 42 -0.06 -9.40 5.09
N THR A 43 0.66 -8.36 5.57
CA THR A 43 0.60 -7.03 4.98
C THR A 43 1.32 -6.98 3.64
N MET A 44 2.53 -7.55 3.54
CA MET A 44 3.32 -7.46 2.30
C MET A 44 2.64 -8.14 1.11
N PRO A 45 2.10 -9.38 1.23
CA PRO A 45 1.36 -10.02 0.14
C PRO A 45 0.10 -9.24 -0.25
N LEU A 46 -0.62 -8.66 0.72
CA LEU A 46 -1.80 -7.84 0.44
C LEU A 46 -1.46 -6.62 -0.43
N LEU A 47 -0.38 -5.90 -0.08
CA LEU A 47 0.09 -4.75 -0.84
C LEU A 47 0.53 -5.17 -2.26
N MET A 48 1.40 -6.17 -2.37
CA MET A 48 1.89 -6.65 -3.67
C MET A 48 0.76 -7.19 -4.56
N GLY A 49 -0.18 -7.94 -3.99
CA GLY A 49 -1.33 -8.49 -4.70
C GLY A 49 -2.30 -7.42 -5.20
N THR A 50 -2.48 -6.35 -4.43
CA THR A 50 -3.26 -5.18 -4.84
C THR A 50 -2.60 -4.46 -6.01
N MET A 51 -1.29 -4.24 -5.93
CA MET A 51 -0.54 -3.61 -7.03
C MET A 51 -0.60 -4.44 -8.32
N HIS A 52 -0.40 -5.75 -8.22
CA HIS A 52 -0.57 -6.66 -9.37
C HIS A 52 -1.96 -6.57 -9.98
N SER A 53 -2.99 -6.64 -9.15
CA SER A 53 -4.38 -6.61 -9.62
C SER A 53 -4.77 -5.27 -10.26
N LEU A 54 -4.22 -4.16 -9.77
CA LEU A 54 -4.39 -2.84 -10.38
C LEU A 54 -3.74 -2.76 -11.78
N LEU A 55 -2.56 -3.38 -11.96
CA LEU A 55 -1.90 -3.50 -13.26
C LEU A 55 -2.68 -4.40 -14.24
N GLU A 56 -3.36 -5.43 -13.72
CA GLU A 56 -4.27 -6.30 -14.49
C GLU A 56 -5.61 -5.65 -14.82
N GLY A 57 -5.87 -4.42 -14.35
CA GLY A 57 -7.11 -3.69 -14.63
C GLY A 57 -8.29 -4.09 -13.75
N LYS A 58 -8.07 -4.73 -12.60
CA LYS A 58 -9.14 -4.94 -11.59
C LYS A 58 -9.44 -3.63 -10.86
N ASP A 59 -10.67 -3.53 -10.33
CA ASP A 59 -11.26 -2.23 -9.97
C ASP A 59 -11.39 -1.97 -8.47
N ASP A 60 -11.64 -2.98 -7.63
CA ASP A 60 -11.98 -2.78 -6.23
C ASP A 60 -11.15 -3.67 -5.30
N PHE A 61 -10.58 -3.05 -4.25
CA PHE A 61 -9.79 -3.72 -3.22
C PHE A 61 -10.13 -3.17 -1.84
N VAL A 62 -9.96 -4.03 -0.84
CA VAL A 62 -10.11 -3.65 0.57
C VAL A 62 -8.93 -4.20 1.35
N TRP A 63 -8.18 -3.33 1.98
CA TRP A 63 -7.22 -3.72 3.01
C TRP A 63 -7.91 -3.62 4.35
N SER A 64 -7.86 -4.68 5.14
CA SER A 64 -8.48 -4.70 6.48
C SER A 64 -7.39 -4.91 7.51
N PHE A 65 -7.23 -3.92 8.39
CA PHE A 65 -6.25 -3.93 9.45
C PHE A 65 -6.96 -3.87 10.80
N CYS A 66 -6.58 -4.76 11.72
CA CYS A 66 -7.06 -4.73 13.09
C CYS A 66 -6.10 -3.91 13.96
N ASN A 67 -6.64 -2.98 14.73
CA ASN A 67 -5.93 -2.21 15.74
C ASN A 67 -6.67 -2.35 17.08
N TYR A 68 -6.24 -3.33 17.89
CA TYR A 68 -6.89 -3.71 19.15
C TYR A 68 -8.39 -4.02 18.98
N ASP A 69 -9.25 -3.07 19.31
CA ASP A 69 -10.71 -3.21 19.30
C ASP A 69 -11.36 -2.56 18.05
N GLU A 70 -10.56 -1.97 17.16
CA GLU A 70 -10.99 -1.21 16.00
C GLU A 70 -10.53 -1.87 14.71
N TRP A 71 -11.43 -1.91 13.71
CA TRP A 71 -11.10 -2.35 12.37
C TRP A 71 -10.97 -1.16 11.44
N ASN A 72 -9.79 -1.03 10.84
CA ASN A 72 -9.48 -0.04 9.83
C ASN A 72 -9.58 -0.70 8.44
N HIS A 73 -10.48 -0.20 7.60
CA HIS A 73 -10.64 -0.65 6.22
C HIS A 73 -10.17 0.44 5.25
N ILE A 74 -9.19 0.13 4.41
CA ILE A 74 -8.75 0.99 3.33
C ILE A 74 -9.33 0.43 2.03
N TYR A 75 -10.28 1.16 1.46
CA TYR A 75 -10.88 0.88 0.18
C TYR A 75 -10.08 1.56 -0.92
N ILE A 76 -9.74 0.81 -1.96
CA ILE A 76 -9.04 1.30 -3.14
C ILE A 76 -9.92 0.95 -4.33
N LYS A 77 -10.43 1.98 -5.02
CA LYS A 77 -11.43 1.81 -6.09
C LYS A 77 -11.02 2.57 -7.31
N ARG A 78 -11.12 1.97 -8.49
CA ARG A 78 -10.96 2.69 -9.76
C ARG A 78 -12.14 3.64 -9.96
N LYS A 79 -11.86 4.88 -10.38
CA LYS A 79 -12.93 5.86 -10.63
C LYS A 79 -13.72 5.47 -11.88
N PRO A 80 -15.06 5.39 -11.82
CA PRO A 80 -15.86 5.12 -13.01
C PRO A 80 -15.58 6.15 -14.11
N HIS A 81 -15.36 5.67 -15.34
CA HIS A 81 -15.08 6.49 -16.53
C HIS A 81 -13.75 7.27 -16.54
N GLN A 82 -12.91 7.15 -15.52
CA GLN A 82 -11.55 7.70 -15.45
C GLN A 82 -10.62 6.62 -14.89
N PRO A 83 -10.33 5.57 -15.68
CA PRO A 83 -9.66 4.37 -15.19
C PRO A 83 -8.25 4.64 -14.66
N GLU A 84 -7.61 5.72 -15.07
CA GLU A 84 -6.32 6.18 -14.57
C GLU A 84 -6.36 6.71 -13.13
N LEU A 85 -7.54 7.02 -12.59
CA LEU A 85 -7.71 7.55 -11.23
C LEU A 85 -8.22 6.49 -10.26
N LEU A 86 -7.68 6.53 -9.05
CA LEU A 86 -8.11 5.73 -7.91
C LEU A 86 -8.73 6.65 -6.86
N ILE A 87 -9.81 6.19 -6.24
CA ILE A 87 -10.38 6.73 -5.02
C ILE A 87 -9.88 5.84 -3.87
N ILE A 88 -9.18 6.44 -2.92
CA ILE A 88 -8.70 5.78 -1.71
C ILE A 88 -9.51 6.33 -0.54
N GLU A 89 -10.15 5.45 0.23
CA GLU A 89 -11.00 5.81 1.37
C GLU A 89 -10.64 4.93 2.56
N SER A 90 -10.33 5.53 3.71
CA SER A 90 -10.15 4.81 4.96
C SER A 90 -11.38 4.97 5.84
N LYS A 91 -11.86 3.84 6.38
CA LYS A 91 -12.97 3.80 7.34
C LYS A 91 -12.59 3.04 8.59
N GLU A 92 -13.08 3.50 9.72
CA GLU A 92 -12.97 2.83 11.00
C GLU A 92 -14.31 2.24 11.44
N SER A 93 -14.29 0.97 11.85
CA SER A 93 -15.39 0.32 12.56
C SER A 93 -15.04 0.27 14.05
N GLY A 94 -15.73 1.07 14.84
CA GLY A 94 -15.86 0.81 16.27
C GLY A 94 -16.82 -0.35 16.53
N SER A 95 -16.71 -0.99 17.69
CA SER A 95 -17.47 -2.21 18.04
C SER A 95 -19.01 -2.08 17.98
N ARG A 96 -19.59 -0.88 17.79
CA ARG A 96 -21.05 -0.63 17.82
C ARG A 96 -21.60 0.51 16.93
N GLU A 97 -20.86 1.09 15.98
CA GLU A 97 -21.33 2.25 15.17
C GLU A 97 -21.15 2.03 13.65
N PRO A 98 -21.90 2.77 12.79
CA PRO A 98 -21.61 2.77 11.35
C PRO A 98 -20.20 3.28 11.09
N PHE A 99 -19.54 2.71 10.07
CA PHE A 99 -18.18 3.07 9.67
C PHE A 99 -17.98 4.59 9.55
N SER A 100 -17.01 5.14 10.27
CA SER A 100 -16.63 6.55 10.14
C SER A 100 -15.50 6.71 9.12
N THR A 101 -15.61 7.65 8.19
CA THR A 101 -14.55 7.92 7.21
C THR A 101 -13.44 8.74 7.87
N ILE A 102 -12.22 8.21 7.90
CA ILE A 102 -11.03 8.88 8.45
C ILE A 102 -10.43 9.84 7.43
N PHE A 103 -10.23 9.36 6.21
CA PHE A 103 -9.77 10.15 5.08
C PHE A 103 -10.31 9.60 3.77
N GLN A 104 -10.34 10.47 2.76
CA GLN A 104 -10.64 10.10 1.40
C GLN A 104 -9.91 11.03 0.42
N PHE A 105 -9.32 10.48 -0.63
CA PHE A 105 -8.66 11.26 -1.67
C PHE A 105 -8.70 10.55 -3.04
N GLU A 106 -8.46 11.32 -4.10
CA GLU A 106 -8.24 10.83 -5.46
C GLU A 106 -6.75 10.94 -5.82
N VAL A 107 -6.21 9.90 -6.46
CA VAL A 107 -4.81 9.84 -6.90
C VAL A 107 -4.70 9.12 -8.24
N GLU A 108 -3.73 9.49 -9.07
CA GLU A 108 -3.43 8.70 -10.27
C GLU A 108 -2.92 7.31 -9.88
N GLN A 109 -3.41 6.27 -10.57
CA GLN A 109 -2.96 4.90 -10.38
C GLN A 109 -1.44 4.79 -10.49
N LYS A 110 -0.85 5.48 -11.49
CA LYS A 110 0.60 5.48 -11.68
C LYS A 110 1.33 5.97 -10.43
N GLN A 111 0.93 7.12 -9.88
CA GLN A 111 1.53 7.68 -8.68
C GLN A 111 1.37 6.74 -7.48
N PHE A 112 0.17 6.18 -7.27
CA PHE A 112 -0.08 5.23 -6.19
C PHE A 112 0.82 3.99 -6.28
N LEU A 113 0.90 3.39 -7.47
CA LEU A 113 1.73 2.20 -7.71
C LEU A 113 3.23 2.49 -7.53
N LEU A 114 3.73 3.60 -8.06
CA LEU A 114 5.15 3.94 -7.93
C LEU A 114 5.53 4.25 -6.48
N THR A 115 4.66 4.94 -5.75
CA THR A 115 4.86 5.25 -4.33
C THR A 115 5.02 3.96 -3.52
N LEU A 116 4.07 3.02 -3.66
CA LEU A 116 4.15 1.73 -2.98
C LEU A 116 5.36 0.91 -3.44
N TYR A 117 5.67 0.91 -4.74
CA TYR A 117 6.84 0.19 -5.27
C TYR A 117 8.14 0.63 -4.59
N TYR A 118 8.39 1.93 -4.44
CA TYR A 118 9.62 2.39 -3.81
C TYR A 118 9.68 2.05 -2.32
N GLN A 119 8.55 2.04 -1.62
CA GLN A 119 8.50 1.53 -0.24
C GLN A 119 8.82 0.03 -0.17
N LEU A 120 8.24 -0.78 -1.07
CA LEU A 120 8.52 -2.20 -1.15
C LEU A 120 9.97 -2.49 -1.58
N LYS A 121 10.55 -1.70 -2.49
CA LYS A 121 11.97 -1.79 -2.88
C LYS A 121 12.89 -1.54 -1.71
N LYS A 122 12.60 -0.51 -0.90
CA LYS A 122 13.34 -0.23 0.34
C LYS A 122 13.24 -1.41 1.31
N ILE A 123 12.05 -1.99 1.48
CA ILE A 123 11.85 -3.15 2.36
C ILE A 123 12.62 -4.36 1.82
N ALA A 124 12.52 -4.67 0.53
CA ALA A 124 13.26 -5.75 -0.11
C ALA A 124 14.77 -5.60 0.14
N HIS A 125 15.32 -4.40 0.00
CA HIS A 125 16.71 -4.11 0.31
C HIS A 125 17.06 -4.40 1.78
N LEU A 126 16.22 -3.95 2.72
CA LEU A 126 16.42 -4.23 4.15
C LEU A 126 16.40 -5.74 4.44
N MET A 127 15.54 -6.50 3.74
CA MET A 127 15.47 -7.96 3.88
C MET A 127 16.68 -8.71 3.32
N THR A 128 17.56 -8.04 2.56
CA THR A 128 18.86 -8.63 2.16
C THR A 128 19.90 -8.58 3.29
N ASN A 129 19.69 -7.77 4.33
CA ASN A 129 20.59 -7.71 5.48
C ASN A 129 20.22 -8.81 6.48
N GLU A 130 21.13 -9.76 6.71
CA GLU A 130 20.89 -10.93 7.57
C GLU A 130 20.43 -10.57 8.98
N VAL A 131 21.00 -9.53 9.59
CA VAL A 131 20.65 -9.08 10.95
C VAL A 131 19.25 -8.46 10.99
N TYR A 132 18.83 -7.82 9.90
CA TYR A 132 17.49 -7.23 9.81
C TYR A 132 16.43 -8.28 9.48
N ALA A 133 16.80 -9.30 8.71
CA ALA A 133 15.90 -10.28 8.13
C ALA A 133 15.74 -11.55 8.97
N GLU A 134 16.56 -11.78 10.00
CA GLU A 134 16.66 -13.06 10.74
C GLU A 134 15.29 -13.68 11.06
N ASP A 135 14.37 -12.89 11.61
CA ASP A 135 13.02 -13.32 12.00
C ASP A 135 11.92 -13.03 10.95
N ARG A 136 12.31 -12.48 9.78
CA ARG A 136 11.38 -11.92 8.77
C ARG A 136 11.60 -12.46 7.37
N LYS A 137 12.47 -13.44 7.17
CA LYS A 137 12.81 -13.97 5.83
C LYS A 137 11.58 -14.50 5.07
N ALA A 138 10.61 -15.08 5.79
CA ALA A 138 9.36 -15.57 5.21
C ALA A 138 8.32 -14.45 4.96
N ALA A 139 8.47 -13.29 5.59
CA ALA A 139 7.53 -12.18 5.53
C ALA A 139 7.45 -11.49 4.16
N PHE A 140 8.56 -11.54 3.44
CA PHE A 140 8.73 -10.82 2.19
C PHE A 140 9.20 -11.76 1.09
N SER A 141 8.27 -12.13 0.21
CA SER A 141 8.58 -12.96 -0.97
C SER A 141 9.35 -12.15 -2.02
N ILE A 142 10.67 -12.38 -2.11
CA ILE A 142 11.53 -11.73 -3.11
C ILE A 142 11.09 -12.08 -4.53
N ASP A 143 10.68 -13.32 -4.79
CA ASP A 143 10.22 -13.76 -6.10
C ASP A 143 8.94 -13.02 -6.52
N THR A 144 8.00 -12.86 -5.58
CA THR A 144 6.77 -12.08 -5.81
C THR A 144 7.11 -10.61 -6.08
N PHE A 145 8.05 -10.03 -5.33
CA PHE A 145 8.50 -8.66 -5.56
C PHE A 145 9.17 -8.48 -6.92
N GLN A 146 10.02 -9.41 -7.36
CA GLN A 146 10.65 -9.36 -8.68
C GLN A 146 9.63 -9.47 -9.82
N ALA A 147 8.62 -10.34 -9.68
CA ALA A 147 7.52 -10.42 -10.63
C ALA A 147 6.73 -9.11 -10.72
N LEU A 148 6.45 -8.48 -9.57
CA LEU A 148 5.81 -7.16 -9.51
C LEU A 148 6.67 -6.08 -10.17
N GLN A 149 7.98 -6.07 -9.89
CA GLN A 149 8.93 -5.13 -10.49
C GLN A 149 8.94 -5.26 -12.01
N ALA A 150 8.96 -6.49 -12.55
CA ALA A 150 8.92 -6.73 -13.98
C ALA A 150 7.61 -6.23 -14.62
N ALA A 151 6.47 -6.50 -13.97
CA ALA A 151 5.16 -6.01 -14.43
C ALA A 151 5.10 -4.48 -14.45
N LEU A 152 5.57 -3.84 -13.37
CA LEU A 152 5.64 -2.38 -13.29
C LEU A 152 6.58 -1.79 -14.33
N HIS A 153 7.75 -2.39 -14.58
CA HIS A 153 8.67 -1.95 -15.63
C HIS A 153 8.04 -2.05 -17.02
N ALA A 154 7.27 -3.10 -17.30
CA ALA A 154 6.57 -3.23 -18.57
C ALA A 154 5.52 -2.11 -18.77
N SER A 155 4.86 -1.65 -17.71
CA SER A 155 3.90 -0.55 -17.76
C SER A 155 4.54 0.85 -17.72
N TYR A 156 5.63 0.99 -16.96
CA TYR A 156 6.27 2.27 -16.64
C TYR A 156 7.81 2.18 -16.77
N PRO A 157 8.35 1.91 -17.98
CA PRO A 157 9.76 1.53 -18.16
C PRO A 157 10.76 2.63 -17.81
N GLN A 158 10.36 3.89 -17.88
CA GLN A 158 11.20 5.05 -17.54
C GLN A 158 11.26 5.29 -16.02
N ASP A 159 10.27 4.80 -15.27
CA ASP A 159 10.11 5.08 -13.84
C ASP A 159 10.63 3.92 -12.97
N VAL A 160 10.66 2.70 -13.53
CA VAL A 160 11.06 1.50 -12.80
C VAL A 160 12.29 0.88 -13.45
N VAL A 161 13.40 0.83 -12.72
CA VAL A 161 14.63 0.16 -13.18
C VAL A 161 14.61 -1.28 -12.69
N LEU A 162 14.91 -2.23 -13.58
CA LEU A 162 15.04 -3.65 -13.25
C LEU A 162 16.33 -3.92 -12.47
N GLY A 163 16.25 -4.81 -11.48
CA GLY A 163 17.34 -5.16 -10.59
C GLY A 163 17.03 -4.82 -9.13
N LEU A 164 17.61 -5.59 -8.21
CA LEU A 164 17.52 -5.34 -6.77
C LEU A 164 18.44 -4.18 -6.33
N PHE A 165 19.32 -3.70 -7.23
CA PHE A 165 20.33 -2.67 -7.02
C PHE A 165 20.43 -1.80 -8.26
#